data_AF-A0A815Q8W8-F1
#
_entry.id   AF-A0A815Q8W8-F1
#
_cell.length_a   1.000
_cell.length_b   1.000
_cell.length_c   1.000
_cell.angle_alpha   90.00
_cell.angle_beta   90.00
_cell.angle_gamma   90.00
#
_symmetry.space_group_name_H-M   'P 1'
#
loop_
_entity.id
_entity.type
_entity.pdbx_description
1 polymer ?
#
loop_
_entity_poly.entity_id
_entity_poly.type
_entity_poly.pdbx_seq_one_letter_code
_entity_poly.pdbx_strand_id
1 'polypeptide(L)'
;MLNCRLDLDLEISAALSKTDDDIRGEHLNRHFPSSVVELTSCEQFNIKFNEIFEYRVNQILLESPGNTTHIHKHDYLNETQSPDIVFSIAMCIAVLLELDSQLYVAMRKLHNAFEKYEELSIYAHQVTVGIQRLKTCEPRLLELPVNDMVMSTGIKTPESFGKKYF
;
A
#
# COMPACT_ATOMS: atom_id res chain seq x y z
N MET A 1 -7.88 -1.14 0.18
CA MET A 1 -7.75 -1.12 -1.31
C MET A 1 -8.64 -2.22 -1.92
N LEU A 2 -9.90 -2.31 -1.49
CA LEU A 2 -10.83 -3.37 -1.90
C LEU A 2 -11.97 -2.78 -2.72
N ASN A 3 -12.51 -3.59 -3.65
CA ASN A 3 -13.72 -3.30 -4.40
C ASN A 3 -14.93 -3.23 -3.45
N CYS A 4 -15.08 -2.12 -2.70
CA CYS A 4 -16.24 -1.82 -1.85
C CYS A 4 -17.55 -1.55 -2.64
N ARG A 5 -17.65 -2.07 -3.88
CA ARG A 5 -18.75 -1.85 -4.83
C ARG A 5 -19.34 -3.15 -5.38
N LEU A 6 -18.81 -4.30 -5.00
CA LEU A 6 -19.53 -5.56 -5.19
C LEU A 6 -20.57 -5.62 -4.07
N ASP A 7 -21.80 -6.05 -4.38
CA ASP A 7 -22.84 -6.37 -3.39
C ASP A 7 -22.38 -7.56 -2.53
N LEU A 8 -21.39 -7.29 -1.68
CA LEU A 8 -20.73 -8.25 -0.81
C LEU A 8 -21.65 -8.55 0.35
N ASP A 9 -21.74 -9.82 0.70
CA ASP A 9 -22.35 -10.22 1.95
C ASP A 9 -21.68 -9.47 3.11
N LEU A 10 -22.47 -9.04 4.09
CA LEU A 10 -22.01 -8.28 5.25
C LEU A 10 -20.94 -9.05 6.02
N GLU A 11 -21.06 -10.37 6.10
CA GLU A 11 -20.08 -11.23 6.75
C GLU A 11 -18.73 -11.22 6.02
N ILE A 12 -18.75 -11.32 4.69
CA ILE A 12 -17.55 -11.26 3.85
C ILE A 12 -16.90 -9.88 3.99
N SER A 13 -17.70 -8.80 3.89
CA SER A 13 -17.19 -7.43 4.06
C SER A 13 -16.51 -7.21 5.41
N ALA A 14 -17.11 -7.71 6.49
CA ALA A 14 -16.54 -7.64 7.83
C ALA A 14 -15.22 -8.44 7.94
N ALA A 15 -15.17 -9.65 7.38
CA ALA A 15 -13.96 -10.47 7.40
C ALA A 15 -12.81 -9.86 6.59
N LEU A 16 -13.12 -9.28 5.41
CA LEU A 16 -12.16 -8.52 4.60
C LEU A 16 -11.60 -7.32 5.37
N SER A 17 -12.46 -6.55 6.05
CA SER A 17 -12.03 -5.39 6.86
C SER A 17 -11.15 -5.80 8.03
N LYS A 18 -11.52 -6.85 8.77
CA LYS A 18 -10.70 -7.36 9.87
C LYS A 18 -9.35 -7.89 9.39
N THR A 19 -9.29 -8.47 8.20
CA THR A 19 -8.04 -8.92 7.58
C THR A 19 -7.13 -7.74 7.20
N ASP A 20 -7.70 -6.64 6.68
CA ASP A 20 -6.97 -5.40 6.40
C ASP A 20 -6.38 -4.80 7.70
N ASP A 21 -7.14 -4.83 8.80
CA ASP A 21 -6.65 -4.42 10.12
C ASP A 21 -5.51 -5.31 10.63
N ASP A 22 -5.58 -6.64 10.43
CA ASP A 22 -4.52 -7.56 10.81
C ASP A 22 -3.22 -7.33 10.01
N ILE A 23 -3.33 -6.97 8.74
CA ILE A 23 -2.18 -6.60 7.89
C ILE A 23 -1.59 -5.28 8.38
N ARG A 24 -2.43 -4.26 8.62
CA ARG A 24 -2.00 -2.95 9.12
C ARG A 24 -1.36 -3.05 10.51
N GLY A 25 -1.85 -3.96 11.36
CA GLY A 25 -1.31 -4.27 12.68
C GLY A 25 -0.07 -5.16 12.65
N GLU A 26 0.48 -5.45 11.46
CA GLU A 26 1.69 -6.26 11.26
C GLU A 26 1.58 -7.72 11.77
N HIS A 27 0.37 -8.19 12.07
CA HIS A 27 0.13 -9.53 12.63
C HIS A 27 0.47 -10.65 11.64
N LEU A 28 0.48 -10.33 10.34
CA LEU A 28 0.77 -11.27 9.26
C LEU A 28 2.20 -11.16 8.70
N ASN A 29 3.05 -10.26 9.21
CA ASN A 29 4.38 -10.00 8.64
C ASN A 29 5.25 -11.27 8.50
N ARG A 30 5.14 -12.20 9.45
CA ARG A 30 5.86 -13.49 9.42
C ARG A 30 5.51 -14.40 8.23
N HIS A 31 4.39 -14.15 7.56
CA HIS A 31 3.94 -14.93 6.41
C HIS A 31 4.44 -14.36 5.08
N PHE A 32 4.90 -13.10 5.06
CA PHE A 32 5.51 -12.48 3.91
C PHE A 32 6.98 -12.89 3.76
N PRO A 33 7.53 -12.89 2.52
CA PRO A 33 8.95 -13.17 2.29
C PRO A 33 9.83 -12.21 3.08
N SER A 34 10.90 -12.75 3.67
CA SER A 34 11.81 -11.98 4.53
C SER A 34 12.86 -11.20 3.75
N SER A 35 13.02 -11.49 2.45
CA SER A 35 14.01 -10.84 1.59
C SER A 35 13.43 -10.48 0.23
N VAL A 36 13.85 -9.32 -0.28
CA VAL A 36 13.59 -8.90 -1.66
C VAL A 36 14.16 -9.89 -2.68
N VAL A 37 15.23 -10.61 -2.32
CA VAL A 37 15.87 -11.63 -3.19
C VAL A 37 15.01 -12.89 -3.34
N GLU A 38 14.13 -13.17 -2.38
CA GLU A 38 13.20 -14.31 -2.44
C GLU A 38 12.04 -14.05 -3.41
N LEU A 39 11.76 -12.78 -3.72
CA LEU A 39 10.73 -12.35 -4.65
C LEU A 39 11.34 -12.12 -6.02
N THR A 40 11.13 -13.08 -6.95
CA THR A 40 11.71 -12.96 -8.29
C THR A 40 10.89 -12.05 -9.21
N SER A 41 9.67 -11.65 -8.82
CA SER A 41 8.84 -10.68 -9.55
C SER A 41 7.73 -10.03 -8.71
N CYS A 42 7.20 -8.90 -9.18
CA CYS A 42 6.00 -8.24 -8.65
C CYS A 42 4.77 -9.17 -8.67
N GLU A 43 4.68 -10.01 -9.70
CA GLU A 43 3.63 -11.01 -9.84
C GLU A 43 3.66 -12.03 -8.69
N GLN A 44 4.84 -12.56 -8.35
CA GLN A 44 4.98 -13.51 -7.25
C GLN A 44 4.64 -12.88 -5.89
N PHE A 45 5.03 -11.63 -5.67
CA PHE A 45 4.63 -10.90 -4.48
C PHE A 45 3.11 -10.76 -4.40
N ASN A 46 2.47 -10.37 -5.51
CA ASN A 46 1.02 -10.21 -5.57
C ASN A 46 0.28 -11.55 -5.34
N ILE A 47 0.75 -12.65 -5.95
CA ILE A 47 0.19 -13.99 -5.70
C ILE A 47 0.29 -14.34 -4.22
N LYS A 48 1.47 -14.14 -3.62
CA LYS A 48 1.70 -14.51 -2.22
C LYS A 48 0.88 -13.66 -1.26
N PHE A 49 0.80 -12.36 -1.49
CA PHE A 49 -0.06 -11.45 -0.74
C PHE A 49 -1.52 -11.93 -0.77
N ASN A 50 -2.03 -12.26 -1.96
CA ASN A 50 -3.39 -12.71 -2.13
C ASN A 50 -3.68 -14.06 -1.44
N GLU A 51 -2.71 -14.98 -1.43
CA GLU A 51 -2.85 -16.25 -0.70
C GLU A 51 -2.90 -16.07 0.82
N ILE A 52 -2.06 -15.19 1.37
CA ILE A 52 -2.06 -14.85 2.79
C ILE A 52 -3.39 -14.17 3.15
N PHE A 53 -3.85 -13.26 2.29
CA PHE A 53 -5.11 -12.54 2.47
C PHE A 53 -6.30 -13.51 2.45
N GLU A 54 -6.42 -14.35 1.42
CA GLU A 54 -7.47 -15.38 1.30
C GLU A 54 -7.48 -16.29 2.53
N TYR A 55 -6.31 -16.79 2.92
CA TYR A 55 -6.18 -17.66 4.09
C TYR A 55 -6.70 -16.98 5.36
N ARG A 56 -6.36 -15.71 5.58
CA ARG A 56 -6.79 -14.99 6.78
C ARG A 56 -8.29 -14.69 6.79
N VAL A 57 -8.86 -14.30 5.65
CA VAL A 57 -10.30 -14.06 5.52
C VAL A 57 -11.08 -15.34 5.81
N ASN A 58 -10.67 -16.46 5.20
CA ASN A 58 -11.33 -17.74 5.42
C ASN A 58 -11.18 -18.23 6.87
N GLN A 59 -10.05 -17.96 7.54
CA GLN A 59 -9.95 -18.21 8.99
C GLN A 59 -11.01 -17.44 9.78
N ILE A 60 -11.18 -16.14 9.50
CA ILE A 60 -12.15 -15.28 10.21
C ILE A 60 -13.59 -15.73 9.93
N LEU A 61 -13.91 -16.13 8.71
CA LEU A 61 -15.24 -16.64 8.37
C LEU A 61 -15.55 -17.94 9.12
N LEU A 62 -14.58 -18.86 9.22
CA LEU A 62 -14.72 -20.13 9.94
C LEU A 62 -14.80 -19.97 11.46
N GLU A 63 -14.41 -18.83 12.04
CA GLU A 63 -14.65 -18.51 13.46
C GLU A 63 -16.14 -18.31 13.77
N SER A 64 -16.97 -18.02 12.74
CA SER A 64 -18.41 -17.80 12.90
C SER A 64 -19.16 -19.15 12.98
N PRO A 65 -19.91 -19.43 14.06
CA PRO A 65 -20.56 -20.74 14.25
C PRO A 65 -21.52 -21.08 13.10
N GLY A 66 -21.29 -22.22 12.44
CA GLY A 66 -22.13 -22.69 11.33
C GLY A 66 -21.82 -22.05 9.98
N ASN A 67 -20.81 -21.17 9.90
CA ASN A 67 -20.40 -20.58 8.64
C ASN A 67 -19.55 -21.56 7.83
N THR A 68 -19.98 -21.84 6.60
CA THR A 68 -19.26 -22.68 5.63
C THR A 68 -18.80 -21.88 4.42
N THR A 69 -18.92 -20.55 4.47
CA THR A 69 -18.53 -19.66 3.39
C THR A 69 -17.03 -19.73 3.20
N HIS A 70 -16.62 -19.85 1.94
CA HIS A 70 -15.24 -19.85 1.53
C HIS A 70 -15.09 -18.89 0.36
N ILE A 71 -14.09 -18.02 0.42
CA ILE A 71 -13.76 -17.09 -0.66
C ILE A 71 -12.49 -17.55 -1.37
N HIS A 72 -12.39 -17.34 -2.67
CA HIS A 72 -11.15 -17.54 -3.42
C HIS A 72 -10.47 -16.19 -3.73
N LYS A 73 -9.13 -16.15 -3.78
CA LYS A 73 -8.37 -14.92 -4.08
C LYS A 73 -8.77 -14.20 -5.37
N HIS A 74 -9.33 -14.93 -6.33
CA HIS A 74 -9.80 -14.32 -7.58
C HIS A 74 -11.16 -13.65 -7.45
N ASP A 75 -12.01 -14.02 -6.49
CA ASP A 75 -13.40 -13.54 -6.43
C ASP A 75 -13.49 -12.06 -6.04
N TYR A 76 -12.53 -11.57 -5.24
CA TYR A 76 -12.62 -10.24 -4.63
C TYR A 76 -11.34 -9.40 -4.69
N LEU A 77 -10.16 -10.01 -4.84
CA LEU A 77 -8.87 -9.31 -4.77
C LEU A 77 -8.26 -9.02 -6.15
N ASN A 78 -8.44 -9.91 -7.13
CA ASN A 78 -7.68 -9.89 -8.38
C ASN A 78 -8.49 -9.68 -9.68
N GLU A 79 -9.83 -9.57 -9.65
CA GLU A 79 -10.61 -9.53 -10.91
C GLU A 79 -10.27 -8.34 -11.82
N THR A 80 -9.74 -7.24 -11.26
CA THR A 80 -9.55 -5.97 -11.98
C THR A 80 -8.14 -5.40 -11.91
N GLN A 81 -7.18 -6.05 -11.25
CA GLN A 81 -5.88 -5.43 -10.93
C GLN A 81 -4.69 -6.10 -11.64
N SER A 82 -3.83 -5.29 -12.27
CA SER A 82 -2.54 -5.76 -12.78
C SER A 82 -1.51 -5.78 -11.63
N PRO A 83 -0.77 -6.88 -11.40
CA PRO A 83 0.25 -6.95 -10.35
C PRO A 83 1.27 -5.81 -10.44
N ASP A 84 1.67 -5.42 -11.66
CA ASP A 84 2.64 -4.36 -11.87
C ASP A 84 2.11 -2.99 -11.40
N ILE A 85 0.84 -2.71 -11.66
CA ILE A 85 0.20 -1.46 -11.26
C ILE A 85 0.04 -1.40 -9.74
N VAL A 86 -0.44 -2.49 -9.13
CA VAL A 86 -0.61 -2.59 -7.67
C VAL A 86 0.73 -2.40 -6.97
N PHE A 87 1.78 -3.05 -7.50
CA PHE A 87 3.11 -2.94 -6.93
C PHE A 87 3.69 -1.52 -7.09
N SER A 88 3.53 -0.87 -8.25
CA SER A 88 3.92 0.53 -8.43
C SER A 88 3.21 1.48 -7.46
N ILE A 89 1.90 1.31 -7.27
CA ILE A 89 1.13 2.11 -6.30
C ILE A 89 1.64 1.88 -4.88
N ALA A 90 1.84 0.62 -4.48
CA ALA A 90 2.36 0.27 -3.17
C ALA A 90 3.75 0.88 -2.92
N MET A 91 4.64 0.86 -3.93
CA MET A 91 5.96 1.51 -3.84
C MET A 91 5.85 3.02 -3.64
N CYS A 92 5.03 3.71 -4.42
CA CYS A 92 4.83 5.15 -4.28
C CYS A 92 4.30 5.52 -2.89
N ILE A 93 3.31 4.76 -2.39
CA ILE A 93 2.76 4.95 -1.04
C ILE A 93 3.84 4.71 0.02
N ALA A 94 4.61 3.62 -0.09
CA ALA A 94 5.67 3.29 0.86
C ALA A 94 6.75 4.39 0.91
N VAL A 95 7.16 4.92 -0.24
CA VAL A 95 8.12 6.03 -0.31
C VAL A 95 7.55 7.28 0.35
N LEU A 96 6.31 7.65 0.07
CA LEU A 96 5.67 8.82 0.67
C LEU A 96 5.55 8.72 2.19
N LEU A 97 5.17 7.54 2.70
CA LEU A 97 5.10 7.28 4.13
C LEU A 97 6.49 7.43 4.77
N GLU A 98 7.50 6.79 4.21
CA GLU A 98 8.87 6.81 4.74
C GLU A 98 9.51 8.21 4.70
N LEU A 99 9.22 8.99 3.64
CA LEU A 99 9.63 10.39 3.56
C LEU A 99 9.09 11.19 4.74
N ASP A 100 7.81 11.05 5.07
CA ASP A 100 7.17 11.83 6.13
C ASP A 100 7.53 11.34 7.53
N SER A 101 7.46 10.03 7.78
CA SER A 101 7.64 9.44 9.10
C SER A 101 9.09 9.34 9.54
N GLN A 102 10.04 9.23 8.60
CA GLN A 102 11.46 9.02 8.92
C GLN A 102 12.34 10.14 8.39
N LEU A 103 12.39 10.34 7.06
CA LEU A 103 13.38 11.24 6.47
C LEU A 103 13.19 12.69 6.91
N TYR A 104 11.98 13.25 6.78
CA TYR A 104 11.73 14.62 7.18
C TYR A 104 11.85 14.83 8.69
N VAL A 105 11.52 13.82 9.49
CA VAL A 105 11.76 13.86 10.94
C VAL A 105 13.26 13.96 11.23
N ALA A 106 14.09 13.12 10.59
CA ALA A 106 15.54 13.13 10.75
C ALA A 106 16.16 14.46 10.25
N MET A 107 15.73 14.96 9.10
CA MET A 107 16.20 16.24 8.56
C MET A 107 15.82 17.41 9.48
N ARG A 108 14.61 17.45 10.03
CA ARG A 108 14.22 18.46 11.03
C ARG A 108 15.06 18.38 12.30
N LYS A 109 15.37 17.17 12.78
CA LYS A 109 16.28 16.99 13.92
C LYS A 109 17.68 17.53 13.61
N LEU A 110 18.20 17.24 12.42
CA LEU A 110 19.50 17.75 11.96
C LEU A 110 19.51 19.28 11.85
N HIS A 111 18.47 19.86 11.24
CA HIS A 111 18.27 21.30 11.15
C HIS A 111 18.33 21.95 12.53
N ASN A 112 17.55 21.44 13.49
CA ASN A 112 17.49 21.98 14.84
C ASN A 112 18.81 21.79 15.61
N ALA A 113 19.61 20.78 15.27
CA ALA A 113 20.94 20.62 15.84
C ALA A 113 21.91 21.68 15.31
N PHE A 114 21.87 22.00 14.01
CA PHE A 114 22.70 23.05 13.41
C PHE A 114 22.33 24.45 13.89
N GLU A 115 21.05 24.76 14.06
CA GLU A 115 20.59 26.05 14.61
C GLU A 115 21.08 26.32 16.04
N LYS A 116 21.40 25.28 16.82
CA LYS A 116 21.89 25.45 18.20
C LYS A 116 23.32 25.98 18.29
N TYR A 117 24.12 25.84 17.23
CA TYR A 117 25.52 26.24 17.22
C TYR A 117 25.73 27.34 16.18
N GLU A 118 26.17 28.52 16.64
CA GLU A 118 26.29 29.72 15.80
C GLU A 118 27.13 29.48 14.54
N GLU A 119 28.25 28.76 14.67
CA GLU A 119 29.13 28.38 13.55
C GLU A 119 28.49 27.43 12.53
N LEU A 120 27.47 26.66 12.94
CA LEU A 120 26.79 25.67 12.10
C LEU A 120 25.45 26.16 11.55
N SER A 121 24.95 27.31 12.02
CA SER A 121 23.67 27.89 11.60
C SER A 121 23.54 28.02 10.07
N ILE A 122 24.64 28.31 9.36
CA ILE A 122 24.66 28.39 7.89
C ILE A 122 24.29 27.07 7.20
N TYR A 123 24.57 25.93 7.83
CA TYR A 123 24.21 24.60 7.32
C TYR A 123 22.75 24.25 7.58
N ALA A 124 22.10 24.86 8.57
CA ALA A 124 20.66 24.68 8.81
C ALA A 124 19.85 25.15 7.58
N HIS A 125 20.26 26.27 6.97
CA HIS A 125 19.65 26.72 5.72
C HIS A 125 19.76 25.68 4.59
N GLN A 126 20.89 24.98 4.48
CA GLN A 126 21.05 23.91 3.48
C GLN A 126 20.10 22.74 3.72
N VAL A 127 19.84 22.38 4.98
CA VAL A 127 18.86 21.35 5.32
C VAL A 127 17.44 21.78 4.93
N THR A 128 17.08 23.04 5.20
CA THR A 128 15.78 23.61 4.81
C THR A 128 15.56 23.55 3.30
N VAL A 129 16.56 24.00 2.52
CA VAL A 129 16.50 23.94 1.05
C VAL A 129 16.47 22.48 0.56
N GLY A 130 17.17 21.56 1.24
CA GLY A 130 17.11 20.13 0.97
C GLY A 130 15.69 19.56 1.10
N ILE A 131 14.99 19.87 2.20
CA ILE A 131 13.59 19.47 2.40
C ILE A 131 12.70 20.05 1.28
N GLN A 132 12.87 21.32 0.93
CA GLN A 132 12.09 21.96 -0.14
C GLN A 132 12.28 21.25 -1.49
N ARG A 133 13.52 20.90 -1.85
CA ARG A 133 13.80 20.14 -3.08
C ARG A 133 13.10 18.79 -3.09
N LEU A 134 13.12 18.05 -1.99
CA LEU A 134 12.40 16.78 -1.89
C LEU A 134 10.89 16.97 -2.06
N LYS A 135 10.32 18.00 -1.42
CA LYS A 135 8.89 18.33 -1.56
C LYS A 135 8.48 18.66 -3.00
N THR A 136 9.37 19.22 -3.82
CA THR A 136 9.05 19.44 -5.24
C THR A 136 8.88 18.16 -6.04
N CYS A 137 9.39 17.02 -5.55
CA CYS A 137 9.22 15.72 -6.19
C CYS A 137 7.94 14.99 -5.74
N GLU A 138 7.36 15.34 -4.59
CA GLU A 138 6.19 14.65 -4.03
C GLU A 138 4.97 14.59 -4.96
N PRO A 139 4.58 15.66 -5.68
CA PRO A 139 3.43 15.59 -6.58
C PRO A 139 3.59 14.52 -7.66
N ARG A 140 4.82 14.28 -8.11
CA ARG A 140 5.14 13.27 -9.15
C ARG A 140 5.10 11.85 -8.61
N LEU A 141 5.22 11.65 -7.30
CA LEU A 141 5.02 10.34 -6.67
C LEU A 141 3.54 9.96 -6.57
N LEU A 142 2.65 10.95 -6.61
CA LEU A 142 1.19 10.77 -6.62
C LEU A 142 0.62 10.52 -8.03
N GLU A 143 1.45 10.64 -9.08
CA GLU A 143 1.09 10.25 -10.45
C GLU A 143 1.02 8.72 -10.54
N LEU A 144 -0.10 8.16 -10.10
CA LEU A 144 -0.33 6.72 -10.06
C LEU A 144 -1.01 6.23 -11.36
N PRO A 145 -0.60 5.09 -11.92
CA PRO A 145 -1.19 4.51 -13.13
C PRO A 145 -2.55 3.82 -12.85
N VAL A 146 -3.45 4.48 -12.13
CA VAL A 146 -4.72 3.88 -11.69
C VAL A 146 -5.73 3.73 -12.83
N ASN A 147 -5.62 4.55 -13.88
CA ASN A 147 -6.55 4.51 -15.01
C ASN A 147 -6.31 3.33 -15.99
N ASP A 148 -5.17 2.65 -15.91
CA ASP A 148 -4.78 1.57 -16.83
C ASP A 148 -4.91 0.16 -16.23
N MET A 149 -5.68 0.01 -15.16
CA MET A 149 -5.97 -1.30 -14.60
C MET A 149 -6.62 -2.19 -15.68
N VAL A 150 -5.85 -3.18 -16.14
CA VAL A 150 -6.01 -4.15 -17.25
C VAL A 150 -5.16 -3.78 -18.47
N MET A 151 -3.97 -4.43 -18.55
CA MET A 151 -3.17 -4.64 -19.78
C MET A 151 -3.40 -3.56 -20.85
N SER A 152 -2.92 -2.32 -20.65
CA SER A 152 -2.98 -1.22 -21.64
C SER A 152 -4.31 -1.01 -22.41
N THR A 153 -5.43 -1.57 -21.95
CA THR A 153 -6.68 -1.68 -22.73
C THR A 153 -7.95 -1.41 -21.91
N GLY A 154 -7.89 -1.44 -20.56
CA GLY A 154 -9.00 -1.01 -19.70
C GLY A 154 -10.25 -1.91 -19.71
N ILE A 155 -10.17 -3.12 -20.27
CA ILE A 155 -11.35 -3.93 -20.64
C ILE A 155 -12.15 -4.51 -19.45
N LYS A 156 -11.57 -4.60 -18.24
CA LYS A 156 -12.28 -5.18 -17.05
C LYS A 156 -12.48 -4.23 -15.87
N THR A 157 -12.06 -2.98 -15.96
CA THR A 157 -12.22 -2.03 -14.84
C THR A 157 -13.49 -1.21 -15.04
N PRO A 158 -14.43 -1.16 -14.07
CA PRO A 158 -15.60 -0.29 -14.18
C PRO A 158 -15.17 1.16 -14.43
N GLU A 159 -15.77 1.84 -15.42
CA GLU A 159 -15.40 3.23 -15.83
C GLU A 159 -15.38 4.24 -14.67
N SER A 160 -16.06 3.92 -13.57
CA SER A 160 -16.18 4.77 -12.38
C SER A 160 -15.11 4.53 -11.30
N PHE A 161 -14.11 3.67 -11.52
CA PHE A 161 -13.09 3.34 -10.53
C PHE A 161 -12.03 4.45 -10.40
N GLY A 162 -11.43 4.89 -11.52
CA GLY A 162 -10.38 5.92 -11.51
C GLY A 162 -10.85 7.29 -10.98
N LYS A 163 -12.08 7.69 -11.30
CA LYS A 163 -12.68 8.99 -10.90
C LYS A 163 -13.11 9.10 -9.43
N LYS A 164 -13.07 8.00 -8.67
CA LYS A 164 -13.58 7.97 -7.28
C LYS A 164 -12.47 8.14 -6.24
N TYR A 165 -11.24 7.84 -6.62
CA TYR A 165 -10.08 7.84 -5.70
C TYR A 165 -9.05 8.94 -6.02
N PHE A 166 -9.32 9.77 -7.03
CA PHE A 166 -8.64 11.02 -7.40
C PHE A 166 -9.68 12.02 -7.89
#